data_AF-A0A2V8WIA9-F1
#
_entry.id   AF-A0A2V8WIA9-F1
#
_cell.length_a   1.000
_cell.length_b   1.000
_cell.length_c   1.000
_cell.angle_alpha   90.00
_cell.angle_beta   90.00
_cell.angle_gamma   90.00
#
_symmetry.space_group_name_H-M   'P 1'
#
loop_
_entity.id
_entity.type
_entity.pdbx_description
1 polymer ?
#
loop_
_entity_poly.entity_id
_entity_poly.type
_entity_poly.pdbx_seq_one_letter_code
_entity_poly.pdbx_strand_id
1 'polypeptide(L)'
;MHCQETQPPWEFVLSASRTSLQSYELSRLRHAANLRKEISALLDPWLEENASAMLARWLMEQRERPPQAPEPASTGEAPLRSGHTVSDNFFADRAVSPAANRGPS
;
A
#
# COMPACT_ATOMS: atom_id res chain seq x y z
N MET A 1 -28.79 -10.17 -9.91
CA MET A 1 -27.56 -10.42 -9.13
C MET A 1 -27.94 -11.32 -7.97
N HIS A 2 -27.75 -12.63 -8.11
CA HIS A 2 -28.03 -13.58 -7.03
C HIS A 2 -26.83 -13.57 -6.09
N CYS A 3 -26.95 -12.97 -4.90
CA CYS A 3 -25.99 -13.20 -3.84
C CYS A 3 -26.03 -14.70 -3.51
N GLN A 4 -24.94 -15.40 -3.84
CA GLN A 4 -24.76 -16.80 -3.45
C GLN A 4 -24.86 -16.88 -1.93
N GLU A 5 -25.60 -17.88 -1.42
CA GLU A 5 -25.67 -18.14 0.01
C GLU A 5 -24.25 -18.29 0.57
N THR A 6 -23.90 -17.38 1.48
CA THR A 6 -22.59 -17.38 2.17
C THR A 6 -22.50 -18.49 3.21
N GLN A 7 -23.64 -19.09 3.56
CA GLN A 7 -23.72 -20.17 4.52
C GLN A 7 -23.40 -21.52 3.82
N PRO A 8 -22.56 -22.37 4.44
CA PRO A 8 -22.33 -23.69 3.89
C PRO A 8 -23.61 -24.54 4.02
N PRO A 9 -23.84 -25.50 3.09
CA PRO A 9 -25.00 -26.38 3.12
C PRO A 9 -24.82 -27.44 4.21
N TRP A 10 -25.20 -27.09 5.45
CA TRP A 10 -24.93 -27.91 6.64
C TRP A 10 -25.49 -29.33 6.54
N GLU A 11 -26.71 -29.50 6.04
CA GLU A 11 -27.34 -30.82 5.84
C GLU A 11 -26.48 -31.75 4.98
N PHE A 12 -25.88 -31.21 3.91
CA PHE A 12 -24.97 -31.96 3.05
C PHE A 12 -23.65 -32.26 3.77
N VAL A 13 -23.05 -31.25 4.42
CA VAL A 13 -21.75 -31.42 5.10
C VAL A 13 -21.82 -32.46 6.23
N LEU A 14 -22.95 -32.54 6.94
CA LEU A 14 -23.14 -33.47 8.05
C LEU A 14 -23.50 -34.90 7.60
N SER A 15 -24.10 -35.08 6.43
CA SER A 15 -24.55 -36.38 5.92
C SER A 15 -23.67 -36.98 4.81
N ALA A 16 -22.77 -36.20 4.23
CA ALA A 16 -21.97 -36.61 3.07
C ALA A 16 -20.86 -37.62 3.43
N SER A 17 -20.51 -38.43 2.43
CA SER A 17 -19.34 -39.31 2.52
C SER A 17 -18.03 -38.51 2.54
N ARG A 18 -16.95 -39.12 3.04
CA ARG A 18 -15.61 -38.50 3.06
C ARG A 18 -15.14 -38.03 1.68
N THR A 19 -15.36 -38.82 0.63
CA THR A 19 -14.98 -38.48 -0.74
C THR A 19 -15.77 -37.28 -1.28
N SER A 20 -17.06 -37.21 -0.95
CA SER A 20 -17.92 -36.06 -1.28
C SER A 20 -17.45 -34.79 -0.56
N LEU A 21 -17.06 -34.90 0.72
CA LEU A 21 -16.50 -33.78 1.49
C LEU A 21 -15.16 -33.29 0.92
N GLN A 22 -14.26 -34.18 0.51
CA GLN A 22 -13.00 -33.79 -0.13
C GLN A 22 -13.23 -33.05 -1.46
N SER A 23 -14.19 -33.52 -2.25
CA SER A 23 -14.55 -32.86 -3.51
C SER A 23 -15.17 -31.49 -3.26
N TYR A 24 -16.02 -31.38 -2.22
CA TYR A 24 -16.60 -30.12 -1.78
C TYR A 24 -15.51 -29.13 -1.31
N GLU A 25 -14.59 -29.57 -0.46
CA GLU A 25 -13.45 -28.77 0.02
C GLU A 25 -12.63 -28.23 -1.16
N LEU A 26 -12.22 -29.11 -2.09
CA LEU A 26 -11.44 -28.73 -3.26
C LEU A 26 -12.17 -27.68 -4.11
N SER A 27 -13.48 -27.86 -4.31
CA SER A 27 -14.31 -26.90 -5.03
C SER A 27 -14.33 -25.52 -4.33
N ARG A 28 -14.49 -25.49 -3.00
CA ARG A 28 -14.46 -24.25 -2.22
C ARG A 28 -13.10 -23.56 -2.27
N LEU A 29 -12.01 -24.30 -2.15
CA LEU A 29 -10.66 -23.76 -2.26
C LEU A 29 -10.38 -23.19 -3.66
N ARG A 30 -10.83 -23.89 -4.72
CA ARG A 30 -10.74 -23.40 -6.09
C ARG A 30 -11.55 -22.12 -6.29
N HIS A 31 -12.77 -22.08 -5.77
CA HIS A 31 -13.61 -20.89 -5.83
C HIS A 31 -12.96 -19.70 -5.11
N ALA A 32 -12.43 -19.91 -3.90
CA ALA A 32 -11.71 -18.88 -3.16
C ALA A 32 -10.47 -18.35 -3.92
N ALA A 33 -9.71 -19.23 -4.56
CA ALA A 33 -8.56 -18.83 -5.37
C ALA A 33 -8.97 -18.01 -6.60
N ASN A 34 -10.11 -18.33 -7.22
CA ASN A 34 -10.66 -17.56 -8.33
C ASN A 34 -11.14 -16.18 -7.87
N LEU A 35 -11.92 -16.11 -6.77
CA LEU A 35 -12.37 -14.86 -6.19
C LEU A 35 -11.20 -13.93 -5.87
N ARG A 36 -10.11 -14.47 -5.30
CA ARG A 36 -8.90 -13.66 -5.05
C ARG A 36 -8.34 -13.04 -6.33
N LYS A 37 -8.30 -13.79 -7.43
CA LYS A 37 -7.82 -13.27 -8.72
C LYS A 37 -8.75 -12.21 -9.28
N GLU A 38 -10.07 -12.43 -9.21
CA GLU A 38 -11.07 -11.45 -9.66
C GLU A 38 -10.97 -10.16 -8.84
N ILE A 39 -10.84 -10.28 -7.51
CA ILE A 39 -10.64 -9.14 -6.61
C ILE A 39 -9.36 -8.38 -6.98
N SER A 40 -8.21 -9.05 -7.13
CA SER A 40 -6.98 -8.38 -7.53
C SER A 40 -7.10 -7.70 -8.89
N ALA A 41 -7.71 -8.38 -9.88
CA ALA A 41 -7.91 -7.83 -11.22
C ALA A 41 -8.79 -6.58 -11.24
N LEU A 42 -9.67 -6.39 -10.24
CA LEU A 42 -10.49 -5.19 -10.10
C LEU A 42 -9.85 -4.12 -9.21
N LEU A 43 -9.14 -4.53 -8.16
CA LEU A 43 -8.50 -3.61 -7.21
C LEU A 43 -7.35 -2.83 -7.85
N ASP A 44 -6.50 -3.48 -8.63
CA ASP A 44 -5.31 -2.82 -9.19
C ASP A 44 -5.69 -1.68 -10.15
N PRO A 45 -6.60 -1.88 -11.14
CA PRO A 45 -7.04 -0.79 -12.00
C PRO A 45 -7.79 0.30 -11.23
N TRP A 46 -8.65 -0.10 -10.28
CA TRP A 46 -9.38 0.88 -9.48
C TRP A 46 -8.43 1.79 -8.68
N LEU A 47 -7.36 1.24 -8.11
CA LEU A 47 -6.37 2.01 -7.38
C LEU A 47 -5.63 3.00 -8.29
N GLU A 48 -5.20 2.55 -9.47
CA GLU A 48 -4.49 3.39 -10.45
C GLU A 48 -5.34 4.59 -10.91
N GLU A 49 -6.61 4.34 -11.24
CA GLU A 49 -7.55 5.39 -11.65
C GLU A 49 -7.79 6.41 -10.52
N ASN A 50 -7.92 5.94 -9.27
CA ASN A 50 -8.07 6.83 -8.12
C ASN A 50 -6.81 7.65 -7.85
N ALA A 51 -5.62 7.03 -7.93
CA ALA A 51 -4.35 7.72 -7.76
C ALA A 51 -4.17 8.81 -8.84
N SER A 52 -4.48 8.48 -10.09
CA SER A 52 -4.45 9.42 -11.21
C SER A 52 -5.40 10.60 -11.02
N ALA A 53 -6.62 10.35 -10.55
CA ALA A 53 -7.58 11.41 -10.24
C ALA A 53 -7.10 12.33 -9.09
N MET A 54 -6.47 11.76 -8.07
CA MET A 54 -5.88 12.54 -6.97
C MET A 54 -4.71 13.40 -7.46
N LEU A 55 -3.82 12.85 -8.29
CA LEU A 55 -2.73 13.60 -8.91
C LEU A 55 -3.23 14.74 -9.80
N ALA A 56 -4.26 14.48 -10.61
CA ALA A 56 -4.89 15.49 -11.45
C ALA A 56 -5.45 16.65 -10.60
N ARG A 57 -6.17 16.33 -9.51
CA ARG A 57 -6.67 17.33 -8.57
C ARG A 57 -5.53 18.15 -7.97
N TRP A 58 -4.49 17.48 -7.47
CA TRP A 58 -3.34 18.17 -6.89
C TRP A 58 -2.64 19.10 -7.89
N LEU A 59 -2.48 18.69 -9.15
CA LEU A 59 -1.90 19.53 -10.20
C LEU A 59 -2.76 20.76 -10.51
N MET A 60 -4.08 20.63 -10.46
CA MET A 60 -4.99 21.77 -10.61
C MET A 60 -4.79 22.77 -9.47
N GLU A 61 -4.78 22.30 -8.22
CA GLU A 61 -4.56 23.13 -7.04
C GLU A 61 -3.21 23.87 -7.08
N GLN A 62 -2.15 23.21 -7.56
CA GLN A 62 -0.84 23.85 -7.69
C GLN A 62 -0.79 24.91 -8.79
N ARG A 63 -1.53 24.72 -9.89
CA ARG A 63 -1.61 25.71 -10.98
C ARG A 63 -2.43 26.93 -10.58
N GLU A 64 -3.42 26.75 -9.71
CA GLU A 64 -4.24 27.82 -9.17
C GLU A 64 -3.53 28.63 -8.08
N ARG A 65 -2.45 28.09 -7.50
CA ARG A 65 -1.60 28.83 -6.56
C ARG A 65 -0.82 29.90 -7.34
N PRO A 66 -1.04 31.21 -7.09
CA PRO A 66 -0.26 32.26 -7.72
C PRO A 66 1.24 32.05 -7.43
N PRO A 67 2.15 32.44 -8.35
CA PRO A 67 3.55 32.57 -8.00
C PRO A 67 3.60 33.56 -6.83
N GLN A 68 3.96 33.07 -5.65
CA GLN A 68 4.35 33.93 -4.54
C GLN A 68 5.37 34.90 -5.12
N ALA A 69 4.98 36.18 -5.22
CA ALA A 69 5.89 37.22 -5.65
C ALA A 69 7.15 37.08 -4.78
N PRO A 70 8.36 37.16 -5.36
CA PRO A 70 9.56 37.17 -4.55
C PRO A 70 9.43 38.34 -3.59
N GLU A 71 9.23 38.04 -2.31
CA GLU A 71 9.38 39.00 -1.22
C GLU A 71 10.68 39.75 -1.49
N PRO A 72 10.66 41.08 -1.63
CA PRO A 72 11.86 41.84 -1.92
C PRO A 72 12.84 41.56 -0.79
N ALA A 73 14.02 41.07 -1.18
CA ALA A 73 15.12 40.80 -0.26
C ALA A 73 15.32 42.01 0.67
N SER A 74 14.84 41.88 1.90
CA SER A 74 15.18 42.79 2.98
C SER A 74 16.65 42.55 3.30
N THR A 75 17.50 43.33 2.64
CA THR A 75 18.86 43.57 3.08
C THR A 75 18.78 44.13 4.50
N GLY A 76 19.21 43.36 5.51
CA GLY A 76 19.34 43.89 6.86
C GLY A 76 19.25 42.84 7.96
N GLU A 77 20.44 42.43 8.42
CA GLU A 77 20.73 41.99 9.79
C GLU A 77 20.21 40.62 10.27
N ALA A 78 21.17 39.72 10.51
CA ALA A 78 20.99 38.61 11.44
C ALA A 78 20.80 39.15 12.87
N PRO A 79 19.94 38.49 13.66
CA PRO A 79 20.47 37.87 14.87
C PRO A 79 19.95 36.45 15.10
N LEU A 80 20.87 35.58 15.51
CA LEU A 80 20.64 34.26 16.11
C LEU A 80 19.43 34.26 17.07
N ARG A 81 18.51 33.31 16.91
CA ARG A 81 17.94 32.54 18.04
C ARG A 81 17.13 31.31 17.60
N SER A 82 17.69 30.16 17.94
CA SER A 82 17.06 28.88 18.30
C SER A 82 15.60 28.65 17.87
N GLY A 83 15.44 27.87 16.80
CA GLY A 83 14.21 27.15 16.48
C GLY A 83 14.58 25.70 16.19
N HIS A 84 14.10 24.80 17.05
CA HIS A 84 14.21 23.35 16.99
C HIS A 84 14.34 22.75 15.57
N THR A 85 15.52 22.22 15.24
CA THR A 85 15.71 21.31 14.12
C THR A 85 15.20 19.93 14.54
N VAL A 86 13.96 19.58 14.17
CA VAL A 86 13.54 18.17 14.17
C VAL A 86 14.11 17.57 12.88
N SER A 87 15.30 16.98 12.99
CA SER A 87 15.88 16.15 11.94
C SER A 87 15.36 14.72 12.14
N ASP A 88 14.30 14.36 11.43
CA ASP A 88 13.82 12.98 11.34
C ASP A 88 14.84 12.15 10.53
N ASN A 89 15.77 11.50 11.24
CA ASN A 89 16.66 10.50 10.65
C ASN A 89 15.88 9.22 10.33
N PHE A 90 15.14 9.20 9.21
CA PHE A 90 14.33 8.04 8.79
C PHE A 90 15.09 7.01 7.93
N PHE A 91 16.43 7.01 7.90
CA PHE A 91 17.22 6.04 7.10
C PHE A 91 18.55 5.60 7.75
N ALA A 92 18.63 5.54 9.08
CA ALA A 92 19.78 4.94 9.76
C ALA A 92 19.53 3.46 10.10
N ASP A 93 19.26 2.63 9.09
CA ASP A 93 19.39 1.17 9.25
C ASP A 93 19.83 0.47 7.96
N ARG A 94 20.78 1.08 7.23
CA ARG A 94 21.64 0.28 6.33
C ARG A 94 22.83 -0.18 7.14
N ALA A 95 22.61 -1.27 7.86
CA ALA A 95 23.61 -2.07 8.55
C ALA A 95 24.96 -2.02 7.83
N VAL A 96 25.93 -1.40 8.51
CA VAL A 96 27.36 -1.56 8.22
C VAL A 96 27.65 -3.05 8.19
N SER A 97 28.01 -3.55 7.00
CA SER A 97 28.64 -4.86 6.87
C SER A 97 30.00 -4.79 7.57
N PRO A 98 30.31 -5.68 8.53
CA PRO A 98 31.63 -5.69 9.13
C PRO A 98 32.65 -6.20 8.11
N ALA A 99 33.67 -5.39 7.87
CA ALA A 99 34.82 -5.73 7.04
C ALA A 99 35.54 -6.96 7.61
N ALA A 100 35.49 -8.07 6.88
CA ALA A 100 36.31 -9.24 7.14
C ALA A 100 37.77 -8.92 6.80
N ASN A 101 38.59 -8.63 7.81
CA ASN A 101 40.05 -8.62 7.69
C ASN A 101 40.69 -9.23 8.96
N ARG A 102 41.04 -10.51 8.86
CA ARG A 102 42.17 -11.19 9.52
C ARG A 102 42.70 -12.11 8.41
N GLY A 103 43.88 -12.01 7.83
CA GLY A 103 45.24 -11.63 8.22
C GLY A 103 46.14 -12.56 7.37
N PRO A 104 47.32 -12.15 6.87
CA PRO A 104 48.10 -12.95 5.93
C PRO A 104 48.88 -14.09 6.60
N SER A 105 49.24 -15.06 5.75
CA SER A 105 49.91 -16.35 5.94
C SER A 105 51.06 -16.45 6.94
#